data_AF-A0A971FC38-F1
#
_entry.id   AF-A0A971FC38-F1
#
_cell.length_a   1.000
_cell.length_b   1.000
_cell.length_c   1.000
_cell.angle_alpha   90.00
_cell.angle_beta   90.00
_cell.angle_gamma   90.00
#
_symmetry.space_group_name_H-M   'P 1'
#
loop_
_entity.id
_entity.type
_entity.pdbx_description
1 polymer ?
#
loop_
_entity_poly.entity_id
_entity_poly.type
_entity_poly.pdbx_seq_one_letter_code
_entity_poly.pdbx_strand_id
1 'polypeptide(L)'
;MDIVRVRLRKPRRVLSFLCEGMTLNRDDACVVHTEDGLEWGVCVMPPEPRSPEETRRVRMRVLRRATAEDEQTMRDIERQEERAQDVCRRRIERHNLDMKLVDTECSYDKSRITFHFVAENRVDFRELVRDLAHELRSRIELRHIQVRDQAKLTGGLGTCGRPLCCASFLEEFRPISMRMAKAQNLSLNPAKISGQCGKLLCCLSYESDQYEACRKRRSDGGGCGGAPCAAGDAPPPADRRDPAPRPAEPVPADADAPQGDSASKRKRKKKRRSRNDPA
;
A
#
# COMPACT_ATOMS: atom_id res chain seq x y z
N MET A 1 28.58 4.19 -13.86
CA MET A 1 27.49 3.21 -13.71
C MET A 1 26.31 3.98 -13.17
N ASP A 2 25.17 3.80 -13.80
CA ASP A 2 24.03 4.66 -13.53
C ASP A 2 23.07 3.95 -12.59
N ILE A 3 22.51 4.68 -11.64
CA ILE A 3 21.54 4.15 -10.70
C ILE A 3 20.18 4.69 -11.07
N VAL A 4 19.21 3.78 -11.18
CA VAL A 4 17.80 4.08 -11.45
C VAL A 4 16.99 3.74 -10.21
N ARG A 5 16.01 4.57 -9.86
CA ARG A 5 15.05 4.24 -8.80
C ARG A 5 13.78 3.70 -9.42
N VAL A 6 13.49 2.43 -9.18
CA VAL A 6 12.32 1.73 -9.72
C VAL A 6 11.34 1.44 -8.59
N ARG A 7 10.07 1.73 -8.82
CA ARG A 7 8.96 1.35 -7.96
C ARG A 7 8.44 -0.01 -8.37
N LEU A 8 8.58 -0.98 -7.48
CA LEU A 8 8.01 -2.32 -7.64
C LEU A 8 6.49 -2.29 -7.45
N ARG A 9 5.81 -3.25 -8.07
CA ARG A 9 4.34 -3.38 -8.00
C ARG A 9 3.88 -3.80 -6.60
N LYS A 10 4.39 -4.93 -6.11
CA LYS A 10 4.03 -5.51 -4.81
C LYS A 10 5.24 -6.19 -4.16
N PRO A 11 5.64 -5.83 -2.93
CA PRO A 11 5.17 -4.67 -2.17
C PRO A 11 5.59 -3.36 -2.84
N ARG A 12 4.76 -2.32 -2.73
CA ARG A 12 4.99 -1.01 -3.37
C ARG A 12 6.18 -0.28 -2.73
N ARG A 13 7.40 -0.65 -3.12
CA ARG A 13 8.67 -0.12 -2.62
C ARG A 13 9.48 0.50 -3.76
N VAL A 14 10.16 1.58 -3.47
CA VAL A 14 11.12 2.21 -4.40
C VAL A 14 12.51 1.73 -4.03
N LEU A 15 13.11 0.90 -4.87
CA LEU A 15 14.47 0.40 -4.69
C LEU A 15 15.40 0.99 -5.75
N SER A 16 16.69 1.01 -5.44
CA SER A 16 17.74 1.45 -6.34
C SER A 16 18.26 0.24 -7.14
N PHE A 17 18.38 0.40 -8.45
CA PHE A 17 18.85 -0.63 -9.38
C PHE A 17 19.99 -0.09 -10.22
N LEU A 18 20.91 -0.96 -10.60
CA LEU A 18 21.97 -0.64 -11.55
C LEU A 18 21.42 -0.67 -12.99
N CYS A 19 21.76 0.34 -13.77
CA CYS A 19 21.44 0.47 -15.18
C CYS A 19 22.74 0.51 -15.98
N GLU A 20 22.88 -0.39 -16.95
CA GLU A 20 24.04 -0.45 -17.85
C GLU A 20 23.71 0.22 -19.18
N GLY A 21 23.91 1.55 -19.24
CA GLY A 21 23.84 2.31 -20.49
C GLY A 21 22.46 2.38 -21.15
N MET A 22 21.37 2.07 -20.44
CA MET A 22 20.01 2.23 -20.96
C MET A 22 19.45 3.61 -20.60
N THR A 23 18.87 4.28 -21.60
CA THR A 23 18.09 5.50 -21.41
C THR A 23 16.67 5.13 -20.97
N LEU A 24 16.36 5.39 -19.70
CA LEU A 24 15.01 5.23 -19.14
C LEU A 24 14.46 6.59 -18.76
N ASN A 25 13.25 6.88 -19.20
CA ASN A 25 12.54 8.08 -18.79
C ASN A 25 11.75 7.83 -17.50
N ARG A 26 11.28 8.91 -16.88
CA ARG A 26 10.33 8.83 -15.78
C ARG A 26 9.04 8.17 -16.26
N ASP A 27 8.48 7.30 -15.43
CA ASP A 27 7.27 6.52 -15.68
C ASP A 27 7.38 5.41 -16.74
N ASP A 28 8.58 5.17 -17.29
CA ASP A 28 8.82 4.00 -18.15
C ASP A 28 8.71 2.69 -17.35
N ALA A 29 7.96 1.73 -17.88
CA ALA A 29 7.90 0.38 -17.35
C ALA A 29 9.19 -0.39 -17.67
N CYS A 30 9.73 -1.11 -16.70
CA CYS A 30 10.95 -1.89 -16.84
C CYS A 30 10.87 -3.23 -16.10
N VAL A 31 11.62 -4.19 -16.63
CA VAL A 31 11.81 -5.50 -16.00
C VAL A 31 13.12 -5.47 -15.24
N VAL A 32 13.07 -5.78 -13.96
CA VAL A 32 14.19 -5.74 -13.03
C VAL A 32 14.47 -7.13 -12.46
N HIS A 33 15.73 -7.35 -12.09
CA HIS A 33 16.16 -8.55 -11.39
C HIS A 33 16.45 -8.20 -9.93
N THR A 34 15.63 -8.70 -9.02
CA THR A 34 15.77 -8.58 -7.56
C THR A 34 16.45 -9.84 -7.00
N GLU A 35 16.62 -9.90 -5.68
CA GLU A 35 17.09 -11.12 -5.01
C GLU A 35 16.05 -12.26 -5.09
N ASP A 36 14.77 -11.90 -5.29
CA ASP A 36 13.63 -12.82 -5.35
C ASP A 36 13.28 -13.27 -6.79
N GLY A 37 13.97 -12.75 -7.81
CA GLY A 37 13.85 -13.15 -9.21
C GLY A 37 13.55 -12.01 -10.18
N LEU A 38 12.84 -12.33 -11.26
CA LEU A 38 12.36 -11.33 -12.23
C LEU A 38 11.12 -10.62 -11.69
N GLU A 39 11.12 -9.29 -11.77
CA GLU A 39 10.00 -8.47 -11.34
C GLU A 39 9.72 -7.34 -12.33
N TRP A 40 8.48 -6.87 -12.34
CA TRP A 40 8.05 -5.71 -13.11
C TRP A 40 7.99 -4.48 -12.21
N GLY A 41 8.47 -3.35 -12.72
CA GLY A 41 8.44 -2.08 -12.00
C GLY A 41 8.33 -0.88 -12.93
N VAL A 42 8.13 0.29 -12.32
CA VAL A 42 8.04 1.58 -13.01
C VAL A 42 9.16 2.48 -12.57
N CYS A 43 9.88 3.07 -13.54
CA CYS A 43 10.95 4.02 -13.30
C CYS A 43 10.39 5.29 -12.63
N VAL A 44 10.85 5.61 -11.42
CA VAL A 44 10.45 6.83 -10.70
C VAL A 44 11.44 7.97 -10.94
N MET A 45 12.73 7.64 -11.00
CA MET A 45 13.79 8.59 -11.30
C MET A 45 14.67 8.05 -12.43
N PRO A 46 14.96 8.87 -13.46
CA PRO A 46 15.82 8.49 -14.57
C PRO A 46 17.24 8.14 -14.09
N PRO A 47 18.05 7.46 -14.93
CA PRO A 47 19.39 7.05 -14.55
C PRO A 47 20.27 8.25 -14.22
N GLU A 48 20.78 8.28 -12.98
CA GLU A 48 21.74 9.28 -12.52
C GLU A 48 23.12 8.63 -12.36
N PRO A 49 24.20 9.27 -12.84
CA PRO A 49 25.55 8.81 -12.58
C PRO A 49 25.85 9.00 -11.09
N ARG A 50 26.21 7.90 -10.42
CA ARG A 50 26.51 7.87 -8.98
C ARG A 50 27.93 7.41 -8.70
N SER A 51 28.40 7.65 -7.48
CA SER A 51 29.74 7.25 -7.06
C SER A 51 29.93 5.72 -7.12
N PRO A 52 31.14 5.22 -7.39
CA PRO A 52 31.42 3.78 -7.43
C PRO A 52 31.24 3.07 -6.08
N GLU A 53 31.20 3.81 -4.97
CA GLU A 53 30.92 3.27 -3.63
C GLU A 53 29.43 2.96 -3.43
N GLU A 54 28.55 3.86 -3.86
CA GLU A 54 27.10 3.65 -3.82
C GLU A 54 26.67 2.51 -4.76
N THR A 55 27.31 2.46 -5.93
CA THR A 55 27.06 1.43 -6.96
C THR A 55 27.38 0.02 -6.44
N ARG A 56 28.46 -0.16 -5.66
CA ARG A 56 28.82 -1.46 -5.08
C ARG A 56 27.84 -2.00 -4.05
N ARG A 57 27.04 -1.11 -3.43
CA ARG A 57 26.02 -1.51 -2.45
C ARG A 57 24.77 -2.07 -3.11
N VAL A 58 24.55 -1.79 -4.40
CA VAL A 58 23.37 -2.22 -5.14
C VAL A 58 23.68 -3.52 -5.89
N ARG A 59 23.00 -4.61 -5.52
CA ARG A 59 23.10 -5.91 -6.21
C ARG A 59 22.05 -6.12 -7.30
N MET A 60 20.99 -5.32 -7.27
CA MET A 60 19.84 -5.44 -8.15
C MET A 60 20.10 -4.69 -9.47
N ARG A 61 19.64 -5.27 -10.59
CA ARG A 61 19.92 -4.73 -11.94
C ARG A 61 18.65 -4.57 -12.74
N VAL A 62 18.59 -3.53 -13.56
CA VAL A 62 17.56 -3.40 -14.60
C VAL A 62 18.00 -4.25 -15.79
N LEU A 63 17.11 -5.12 -16.27
CA LEU A 63 17.42 -6.00 -17.41
C LEU A 63 17.07 -5.32 -18.74
N ARG A 64 15.85 -4.80 -18.85
CA ARG A 64 15.34 -4.20 -20.07
C ARG A 64 14.12 -3.32 -19.82
N ARG A 65 13.83 -2.43 -20.77
CA ARG A 65 12.53 -1.75 -20.84
C ARG A 65 11.42 -2.75 -21.15
N ALA A 66 10.26 -2.56 -20.54
CA ALA A 66 9.11 -3.43 -20.77
C ALA A 66 8.65 -3.32 -22.23
N THR A 67 8.29 -4.45 -22.82
CA THR A 67 7.69 -4.54 -24.16
C THR A 67 6.17 -4.69 -24.04
N ALA A 68 5.46 -4.53 -25.16
CA ALA A 68 4.01 -4.77 -25.20
C ALA A 68 3.61 -6.20 -24.78
N GLU A 69 4.50 -7.18 -24.98
CA GLU A 69 4.32 -8.55 -24.51
C GLU A 69 4.37 -8.65 -22.97
N ASP A 70 5.25 -7.88 -22.33
CA ASP A 70 5.31 -7.82 -20.87
C ASP A 70 4.06 -7.16 -20.30
N GLU A 71 3.55 -6.10 -20.93
CA GLU A 71 2.27 -5.49 -20.53
C GLU A 71 1.10 -6.48 -20.64
N GLN A 72 1.10 -7.33 -21.68
CA GLN A 72 0.10 -8.39 -21.79
C GLN A 72 0.27 -9.43 -20.68
N THR A 73 1.51 -9.83 -20.40
CA THR A 73 1.83 -10.75 -19.30
C THR A 73 1.38 -10.18 -17.96
N MET A 74 1.56 -8.88 -17.72
CA MET A 74 1.09 -8.19 -16.53
C MET A 74 -0.43 -8.22 -16.41
N ARG A 75 -1.16 -7.99 -17.50
CA ARG A 75 -2.62 -8.13 -17.52
C ARG A 75 -3.09 -9.56 -17.23
N ASP A 76 -2.35 -10.56 -17.69
CA ASP A 76 -2.63 -11.97 -17.35
C ASP A 76 -2.39 -12.26 -15.87
N ILE A 77 -1.29 -11.73 -15.30
CA ILE A 77 -0.95 -11.86 -13.88
C ILE A 77 -2.06 -11.23 -13.04
N GLU A 78 -2.53 -10.03 -13.39
CA GLU A 78 -3.65 -9.36 -12.72
C GLU A 78 -4.93 -10.19 -12.72
N ARG A 79 -5.32 -10.74 -13.87
CA ARG A 79 -6.47 -11.65 -13.96
C ARG A 79 -6.29 -12.91 -13.12
N GLN A 80 -5.06 -13.44 -13.07
CA GLN A 80 -4.75 -14.63 -12.28
C GLN A 80 -4.80 -14.34 -10.77
N GLU A 81 -4.30 -13.18 -10.34
CA GLU A 81 -4.40 -12.71 -8.95
C GLU A 81 -5.85 -12.55 -8.51
N GLU A 82 -6.69 -11.89 -9.32
CA GLU A 82 -8.11 -11.71 -9.04
C GLU A 82 -8.83 -13.07 -8.92
N ARG A 83 -8.59 -13.97 -9.88
CA ARG A 83 -9.12 -15.33 -9.83
C ARG A 83 -8.64 -16.09 -8.58
N ALA A 84 -7.35 -16.00 -8.25
CA ALA A 84 -6.78 -16.66 -7.08
C ALA A 84 -7.38 -16.11 -5.78
N GLN A 85 -7.62 -14.81 -5.71
CA GLN A 85 -8.23 -14.14 -4.57
C GLN A 85 -9.66 -14.64 -4.34
N ASP A 86 -10.47 -14.74 -5.39
CA ASP A 86 -11.85 -15.24 -5.32
C ASP A 86 -11.92 -16.72 -4.94
N VAL A 87 -11.04 -17.55 -5.52
CA VAL A 87 -10.93 -18.97 -5.16
C VAL A 87 -10.56 -19.09 -3.68
N CYS A 88 -9.56 -18.35 -3.22
CA CYS A 88 -9.12 -18.39 -1.83
C CYS A 88 -10.24 -17.98 -0.86
N ARG A 89 -10.97 -16.90 -1.16
CA ARG A 89 -12.11 -16.45 -0.35
C ARG A 89 -13.17 -17.54 -0.20
N ARG A 90 -13.59 -18.17 -1.31
CA ARG A 90 -14.58 -19.26 -1.30
C ARG A 90 -14.11 -20.48 -0.51
N ARG A 91 -12.82 -20.81 -0.58
CA ARG A 91 -12.25 -21.95 0.17
C ARG A 91 -12.16 -21.64 1.67
N ILE A 92 -11.79 -20.43 2.05
CA ILE A 92 -11.79 -19.99 3.45
C ILE A 92 -13.18 -20.13 4.07
N GLU A 93 -14.22 -19.68 3.35
CA GLU A 93 -15.61 -19.80 3.79
C GLU A 93 -16.05 -21.27 3.89
N ARG A 94 -15.69 -22.10 2.90
CA ARG A 94 -16.04 -23.53 2.88
C ARG A 94 -15.41 -24.31 4.05
N HIS A 95 -14.16 -24.00 4.38
CA HIS A 95 -13.42 -24.63 5.47
C HIS A 95 -13.69 -23.97 6.83
N ASN A 96 -14.51 -22.91 6.88
CA ASN A 96 -14.84 -22.14 8.06
C ASN A 96 -13.61 -21.74 8.89
N LEU A 97 -12.60 -21.21 8.20
CA LEU A 97 -11.33 -20.82 8.83
C LEU A 97 -11.41 -19.37 9.35
N ASP A 98 -10.98 -19.15 10.59
CA ASP A 98 -10.91 -17.82 11.23
C ASP A 98 -9.73 -16.99 10.68
N MET A 99 -9.74 -16.71 9.38
CA MET A 99 -8.74 -15.88 8.71
C MET A 99 -9.38 -14.93 7.70
N LYS A 100 -8.75 -13.77 7.52
CA LYS A 100 -9.14 -12.78 6.52
C LYS A 100 -8.04 -12.61 5.48
N LEU A 101 -8.39 -12.87 4.22
CA LEU A 101 -7.51 -12.59 3.09
C LEU A 101 -7.41 -11.07 2.86
N VAL A 102 -6.19 -10.55 2.73
CA VAL A 102 -5.91 -9.12 2.55
C VAL A 102 -5.45 -8.83 1.13
N ASP A 103 -4.42 -9.53 0.65
CA ASP A 103 -3.91 -9.35 -0.71
C ASP A 103 -3.39 -10.68 -1.28
N THR A 104 -3.33 -10.77 -2.60
CA THR A 104 -2.76 -11.89 -3.34
C THR A 104 -1.73 -11.36 -4.33
N GLU A 105 -0.54 -11.95 -4.30
CA GLU A 105 0.57 -11.58 -5.17
C GLU A 105 0.97 -12.78 -6.01
N CYS A 106 1.13 -12.59 -7.30
CA CYS A 106 1.66 -13.61 -8.19
C CYS A 106 3.04 -13.18 -8.70
N SER A 107 3.99 -14.11 -8.71
CA SER A 107 5.32 -13.86 -9.27
C SER A 107 5.23 -13.59 -10.78
N TYR A 108 6.22 -12.87 -11.31
CA TYR A 108 6.29 -12.58 -12.75
C TYR A 108 6.29 -13.87 -13.60
N ASP A 109 6.99 -14.90 -13.12
CA ASP A 109 7.07 -16.21 -13.77
C ASP A 109 5.81 -17.08 -13.59
N LYS A 110 4.76 -16.59 -12.92
CA LYS A 110 3.50 -17.31 -12.59
C LYS A 110 3.70 -18.61 -11.79
N SER A 111 4.92 -18.84 -11.30
CA SER A 111 5.35 -20.06 -10.61
C SER A 111 4.91 -20.09 -9.15
N ARG A 112 4.81 -18.91 -8.51
CA ARG A 112 4.49 -18.75 -7.09
C ARG A 112 3.34 -17.77 -6.91
N ILE A 113 2.40 -18.13 -6.04
CA ILE A 113 1.31 -17.26 -5.59
C ILE A 113 1.42 -17.12 -4.08
N THR A 114 1.54 -15.89 -3.61
CA THR A 114 1.65 -15.54 -2.20
C THR A 114 0.35 -14.90 -1.73
N PHE A 115 -0.32 -15.50 -0.74
CA PHE A 115 -1.51 -14.94 -0.12
C PHE A 115 -1.16 -14.29 1.21
N HIS A 116 -1.50 -13.02 1.34
CA HIS A 116 -1.37 -12.26 2.58
C HIS A 116 -2.66 -12.36 3.37
N PHE A 117 -2.60 -12.93 4.57
CA PHE A 117 -3.76 -13.11 5.43
C PHE A 117 -3.51 -12.58 6.84
N VAL A 118 -4.59 -12.25 7.52
CA VAL A 118 -4.61 -11.85 8.94
C VAL A 118 -5.42 -12.89 9.71
N ALA A 119 -4.88 -13.34 10.83
CA ALA A 119 -5.59 -14.20 11.78
C ALA A 119 -5.19 -13.80 13.21
N GLU A 120 -6.16 -13.81 14.13
CA GLU A 120 -5.87 -13.55 15.55
C GLU A 120 -5.38 -14.81 16.26
N ASN A 121 -5.94 -15.95 15.88
CA ASN A 121 -5.64 -17.27 16.44
C ASN A 121 -4.82 -18.10 15.46
N ARG A 122 -4.27 -19.21 15.97
CA ARG A 122 -3.57 -20.19 15.13
C ARG A 122 -4.57 -20.89 14.23
N VAL A 123 -4.43 -20.73 12.91
CA VAL A 123 -5.27 -21.38 11.91
C VAL A 123 -4.54 -22.57 11.30
N ASP A 124 -5.22 -23.71 11.17
CA ASP A 124 -4.72 -24.85 10.39
C ASP A 124 -5.11 -24.68 8.91
N PHE A 125 -4.13 -24.40 8.07
CA PHE A 125 -4.31 -24.15 6.64
C PHE A 125 -3.91 -25.35 5.76
N ARG A 126 -3.63 -26.53 6.34
CA ARG A 126 -3.15 -27.70 5.59
C ARG A 126 -4.12 -28.13 4.49
N GLU A 127 -5.42 -28.14 4.78
CA GLU A 127 -6.47 -28.50 3.82
C GLU A 127 -6.66 -27.41 2.77
N LEU A 128 -6.68 -26.14 3.19
CA LEU A 128 -6.76 -24.98 2.31
C LEU A 128 -5.65 -24.98 1.26
N VAL A 129 -4.39 -25.22 1.66
CA VAL A 129 -3.25 -25.24 0.74
C VAL A 129 -3.38 -26.36 -0.30
N ARG A 130 -3.89 -27.54 0.10
CA ARG A 130 -4.12 -28.65 -0.84
C ARG A 130 -5.18 -28.30 -1.89
N ASP A 131 -6.30 -27.74 -1.45
CA ASP A 131 -7.39 -27.32 -2.33
C ASP A 131 -6.92 -26.24 -3.32
N LEU A 132 -6.22 -25.22 -2.82
CA LEU A 132 -5.69 -24.15 -3.65
C LEU A 132 -4.64 -24.66 -4.63
N ALA A 133 -3.76 -25.58 -4.22
CA ALA A 133 -2.72 -26.14 -5.07
C ALA A 133 -3.34 -26.94 -6.23
N HIS A 134 -4.40 -27.68 -5.94
CA HIS A 134 -5.14 -28.44 -6.94
C HIS A 134 -5.83 -27.52 -7.97
N GLU A 135 -6.39 -26.40 -7.53
CA GLU A 135 -7.16 -25.49 -8.39
C GLU A 135 -6.29 -24.53 -9.21
N LEU A 136 -5.23 -23.98 -8.59
CA LEU A 136 -4.38 -22.95 -9.21
C LEU A 136 -3.15 -23.52 -9.92
N ARG A 137 -2.76 -24.77 -9.65
CA ARG A 137 -1.59 -25.45 -10.27
C ARG A 137 -0.26 -24.67 -10.16
N SER A 138 -0.13 -23.81 -9.15
CA SER A 138 1.07 -23.04 -8.85
C SER A 138 1.55 -23.33 -7.42
N ARG A 139 2.81 -23.00 -7.12
CA ARG A 139 3.32 -23.09 -5.74
C ARG A 139 2.66 -22.03 -4.87
N ILE A 140 2.07 -22.44 -3.76
CA ILE A 140 1.35 -21.54 -2.87
C ILE A 140 2.19 -21.23 -1.64
N GLU A 141 2.30 -19.94 -1.33
CA GLU A 141 2.90 -19.43 -0.11
C GLU A 141 1.82 -18.65 0.66
N LEU A 142 1.66 -18.94 1.95
CA LEU A 142 0.76 -18.21 2.81
C LEU A 142 1.60 -17.35 3.75
N ARG A 143 1.41 -16.03 3.72
CA ARG A 143 2.11 -15.08 4.58
C ARG A 143 1.14 -14.45 5.57
N HIS A 144 1.40 -14.68 6.85
CA HIS A 144 0.69 -14.00 7.93
C HIS A 144 1.20 -12.56 8.06
N ILE A 145 0.31 -11.59 7.94
CA ILE A 145 0.60 -10.18 8.18
C ILE A 145 -0.08 -9.69 9.46
N GLN A 146 0.52 -8.71 10.12
CA GLN A 146 -0.09 -8.15 11.32
C GLN A 146 -1.26 -7.22 10.96
N VAL A 147 -2.21 -7.05 11.90
CA VAL A 147 -3.34 -6.09 11.78
C VAL A 147 -2.91 -4.66 11.45
N ARG A 148 -1.70 -4.24 11.87
CA ARG A 148 -1.15 -2.92 11.55
C ARG A 148 -0.68 -2.84 10.09
N ASP A 149 -0.04 -3.89 9.58
CA ASP A 149 0.39 -3.96 8.19
C ASP A 149 -0.81 -4.09 7.25
N GLN A 150 -1.85 -4.80 7.67
CA GLN A 150 -3.14 -4.78 6.97
C GLN A 150 -3.70 -3.35 6.86
N ALA A 151 -3.67 -2.57 7.96
CA ALA A 151 -4.10 -1.18 7.92
C ALA A 151 -3.19 -0.30 7.04
N LYS A 152 -1.90 -0.62 6.95
CA LYS A 152 -0.97 0.03 6.01
C LYS A 152 -1.34 -0.25 4.55
N LEU A 153 -1.71 -1.49 4.23
CA LEU A 153 -2.12 -1.90 2.87
C LEU A 153 -3.50 -1.34 2.50
N THR A 154 -4.45 -1.39 3.43
CA THR A 154 -5.83 -0.90 3.21
C THR A 154 -5.88 0.63 3.18
N GLY A 155 -4.98 1.29 3.91
CA GLY A 155 -5.02 2.72 4.13
C GLY A 155 -6.19 3.14 5.03
N GLY A 156 -6.47 4.44 5.06
CA GLY A 156 -7.59 5.02 5.81
C GLY A 156 -7.24 6.33 6.48
N LEU A 157 -8.22 6.87 7.22
CA LEU A 157 -8.06 8.08 8.04
C LEU A 157 -7.97 7.69 9.51
N GLY A 158 -7.07 8.32 10.24
CA GLY A 158 -6.98 8.22 11.68
C GLY A 158 -8.06 9.03 12.38
N THR A 159 -8.15 8.87 13.70
CA THR A 159 -9.04 9.69 14.57
C THR A 159 -8.74 11.19 14.49
N CYS A 160 -7.55 11.56 14.04
CA CYS A 160 -7.14 12.94 13.78
C CYS A 160 -7.57 13.50 12.41
N GLY A 161 -8.30 12.72 11.60
CA GLY A 161 -8.74 13.12 10.26
C GLY A 161 -7.65 13.12 9.18
N ARG A 162 -6.42 12.73 9.52
CA ARG A 162 -5.28 12.60 8.60
C ARG A 162 -5.12 11.15 8.13
N PRO A 163 -4.46 10.89 6.99
CA PRO A 163 -4.13 9.52 6.59
C PRO A 163 -3.33 8.80 7.67
N LEU A 164 -3.50 7.49 7.76
CA LEU A 164 -2.79 6.67 8.75
C LEU A 164 -1.28 6.91 8.70
N CYS A 165 -0.65 7.19 9.84
CA CYS A 165 0.78 7.48 9.89
C CYS A 165 1.63 6.28 9.42
N CYS A 166 1.16 5.06 9.67
CA CYS A 166 1.78 3.81 9.19
C CYS A 166 1.73 3.63 7.66
N ALA A 167 0.76 4.25 6.98
CA ALA A 167 0.66 4.26 5.53
C ALA A 167 1.38 5.46 4.90
N SER A 168 1.69 6.49 5.69
CA SER A 168 2.19 7.77 5.19
C SER A 168 3.71 7.91 5.29
N PHE A 169 4.26 7.89 6.51
CA PHE A 169 5.68 8.21 6.74
C PHE A 169 6.37 7.28 7.75
N LEU A 170 5.63 6.55 8.58
CA LEU A 170 6.21 5.62 9.54
C LEU A 170 6.42 4.26 8.87
N GLU A 171 7.65 3.98 8.46
CA GLU A 171 8.04 2.68 7.90
C GLU A 171 8.50 1.69 8.98
N GLU A 172 9.19 2.18 10.01
CA GLU A 172 9.72 1.37 11.10
C GLU A 172 8.93 1.62 12.40
N PHE A 173 8.54 0.54 13.07
CA PHE A 173 7.75 0.60 14.29
C PHE A 173 8.56 0.17 15.50
N ARG A 174 8.76 1.10 16.44
CA ARG A 174 9.17 0.75 17.80
C ARG A 174 7.99 0.14 18.57
N PRO A 175 8.25 -0.77 19.52
CA PRO A 175 7.19 -1.31 20.37
C PRO A 175 6.54 -0.19 21.19
N ILE A 176 5.21 -0.12 21.15
CA ILE A 176 4.44 0.93 21.82
C ILE A 176 3.92 0.38 23.15
N SER A 177 4.16 1.10 24.23
CA SER A 177 3.72 0.72 25.57
C SER A 177 2.71 1.70 26.15
N MET A 178 1.84 1.21 27.04
CA MET A 178 0.87 2.04 27.78
C MET A 178 1.55 3.14 28.63
N ARG A 179 2.82 2.97 28.98
CA ARG A 179 3.60 3.99 29.71
C ARG A 179 3.77 5.26 28.88
N MET A 180 3.87 5.14 27.56
CA MET A 180 4.02 6.27 26.63
C MET A 180 2.75 7.12 26.60
N ALA A 181 1.57 6.47 26.56
CA ALA A 181 0.28 7.17 26.65
C ALA A 181 0.14 7.93 27.98
N LYS A 182 0.57 7.32 29.10
CA LYS A 182 0.60 7.99 30.42
C LYS A 182 1.56 9.19 30.43
N ALA A 183 2.76 9.04 29.86
CA ALA A 183 3.75 10.12 29.81
C ALA A 183 3.28 11.34 28.99
N GLN A 184 2.43 11.11 28.00
CA GLN A 184 1.84 12.15 27.15
C GLN A 184 0.51 12.70 27.71
N ASN A 185 0.12 12.30 28.93
CA ASN A 185 -1.14 12.69 29.59
C ASN A 185 -2.41 12.38 28.76
N LEU A 186 -2.39 11.34 27.92
CA LEU A 186 -3.61 10.88 27.26
C LEU A 186 -4.48 10.06 28.22
N SER A 187 -5.79 10.23 28.06
CA SER A 187 -6.78 9.41 28.77
C SER A 187 -6.59 7.93 28.40
N LEU A 188 -6.56 7.06 29.41
CA LEU A 188 -6.34 5.62 29.25
C LEU A 188 -7.55 4.86 28.69
N ASN A 189 -8.53 5.55 28.11
CA ASN A 189 -9.66 4.92 27.46
C ASN A 189 -9.21 4.31 26.12
N PRO A 190 -9.41 3.00 25.88
CA PRO A 190 -8.99 2.32 24.64
C PRO A 190 -9.50 3.01 23.37
N ALA A 191 -10.70 3.61 23.38
CA ALA A 191 -11.22 4.31 22.21
C ALA A 191 -10.40 5.54 21.78
N LYS A 192 -9.67 6.17 22.71
CA LYS A 192 -8.85 7.36 22.44
C LYS A 192 -7.38 7.04 22.13
N ILE A 193 -6.89 5.88 22.59
CA ILE A 193 -5.47 5.48 22.47
C ILE A 193 -5.24 4.37 21.45
N SER A 194 -6.30 3.70 20.99
CA SER A 194 -6.24 2.71 19.92
C SER A 194 -6.47 3.38 18.57
N GLY A 195 -5.65 2.98 17.59
CA GLY A 195 -5.85 3.37 16.20
C GLY A 195 -6.87 2.48 15.49
N GLN A 196 -7.09 2.77 14.21
CA GLN A 196 -8.00 2.00 13.34
C GLN A 196 -7.67 0.50 13.26
N CYS A 197 -6.41 0.13 13.50
CA CYS A 197 -5.95 -1.26 13.52
C CYS A 197 -6.22 -1.99 14.85
N GLY A 198 -6.92 -1.38 15.81
CA GLY A 198 -7.19 -1.96 17.13
C GLY A 198 -5.99 -1.99 18.10
N LYS A 199 -4.77 -1.69 17.62
CA LYS A 199 -3.55 -1.52 18.44
C LYS A 199 -3.36 -0.06 18.86
N LEU A 200 -2.47 0.17 19.83
CA LEU A 200 -2.07 1.52 20.26
C LEU A 200 -1.61 2.41 19.08
N LEU A 201 -1.93 3.70 19.18
CA LEU A 201 -1.60 4.73 18.20
C LEU A 201 -0.08 4.80 17.94
N CYS A 202 0.29 4.78 16.66
CA CYS A 202 1.69 4.94 16.23
C CYS A 202 2.26 6.33 16.53
N CYS A 203 1.41 7.36 16.61
CA CYS A 203 1.80 8.72 17.01
C CYS A 203 2.45 8.75 18.40
N LEU A 204 2.00 7.89 19.33
CA LEU A 204 2.57 7.82 20.68
C LEU A 204 4.08 7.54 20.65
N SER A 205 4.51 6.65 19.74
CA SER A 205 5.93 6.35 19.58
C SER A 205 6.68 7.36 18.74
N TYR A 206 6.00 8.08 17.85
CA TYR A 206 6.64 9.14 17.07
C TYR A 206 6.96 10.36 17.94
N GLU A 207 6.06 10.68 18.88
CA GLU A 207 6.17 11.87 19.73
C GLU A 207 6.90 11.60 21.05
N SER A 208 7.11 10.34 21.45
CA SER A 208 7.69 9.99 22.74
C SER A 208 9.02 10.69 23.03
N ASP A 209 9.92 10.71 22.04
CA ASP A 209 11.27 11.23 22.20
C ASP A 209 11.24 12.75 22.49
N GLN A 210 10.27 13.46 21.89
CA GLN A 210 10.05 14.90 22.12
C GLN A 210 9.45 15.14 23.52
N TYR A 211 8.46 14.34 23.92
CA TYR A 211 7.86 14.44 25.26
C TYR A 211 8.89 14.14 26.36
N GLU A 212 9.75 13.15 26.18
CA GLU A 212 10.82 12.83 27.13
C GLU A 212 11.86 13.95 27.23
N ALA A 213 12.24 14.54 26.09
CA ALA A 213 13.16 15.69 26.06
C ALA A 213 12.57 16.91 26.80
N CYS A 214 11.29 17.23 26.57
CA CYS A 214 10.59 18.29 27.29
C CYS A 214 10.51 18.00 28.79
N ARG A 215 10.29 16.74 29.20
CA ARG A 215 10.24 16.37 30.62
C ARG A 215 11.59 16.53 31.32
N LYS A 216 12.69 16.16 30.66
CA LYS A 216 14.06 16.34 31.19
C LYS A 216 14.43 17.82 31.31
N ARG A 217 14.13 18.63 30.29
CA ARG A 217 14.36 20.09 30.35
C ARG A 217 13.62 20.76 31.51
N ARG A 218 12.42 20.27 31.83
CA ARG A 218 11.63 20.74 32.98
C ARG A 218 12.21 20.32 34.33
N SER A 219 12.86 19.16 34.44
CA SER A 219 13.52 18.73 35.69
C SER A 219 14.81 19.49 35.98
N ASP A 220 15.50 19.95 34.93
CA ASP A 220 16.83 20.57 35.05
C ASP A 220 16.76 22.10 35.26
N GLY A 221 15.61 22.64 35.69
CA GLY A 221 15.45 24.06 36.04
C GLY A 221 15.33 25.03 34.84
N GLY A 222 15.30 24.52 33.61
CA GLY A 222 15.06 25.32 32.41
C GLY A 222 13.57 25.61 32.22
N GLY A 223 13.10 26.78 32.67
CA GLY A 223 11.73 27.21 32.49
C GLY A 223 11.34 27.24 30.99
N CYS A 224 10.38 26.41 30.59
CA CYS A 224 9.71 26.60 29.31
C CYS A 224 8.71 27.74 29.47
N GLY A 225 8.99 28.90 28.87
CA GLY A 225 8.05 30.01 28.84
C GLY A 225 6.72 29.56 28.23
N GLY A 226 5.68 29.51 29.06
CA GLY A 226 4.28 29.81 28.72
C GLY A 226 3.56 29.11 27.57
N ALA A 227 4.14 28.16 26.83
CA ALA A 227 3.41 27.44 25.79
C ALA A 227 2.85 26.11 26.37
N PRO A 228 1.51 25.90 26.38
CA PRO A 228 1.01 24.55 26.50
C PRO A 228 1.61 23.79 25.33
N CYS A 229 2.34 22.71 25.62
CA CYS A 229 2.82 21.74 24.64
C CYS A 229 1.64 20.96 24.05
N ALA A 230 0.68 21.69 23.50
CA ALA A 230 -0.47 21.24 22.74
C ALA A 230 -0.11 21.50 21.27
N ALA A 231 0.06 20.41 20.54
CA ALA A 231 -0.05 20.28 19.09
C ALA A 231 0.24 21.54 18.25
N GLY A 232 1.49 21.76 17.85
CA GLY A 232 1.78 22.79 16.84
C GLY A 232 3.26 23.01 16.58
N ASP A 233 4.01 23.45 17.59
CA ASP A 233 5.34 24.03 17.38
C ASP A 233 6.44 23.24 18.10
N ALA A 234 6.67 22.01 17.62
CA ALA A 234 7.90 21.31 17.95
C ALA A 234 8.95 21.60 16.86
N PRO A 235 10.18 22.02 17.21
CA PRO A 235 11.27 22.04 16.25
C PRO A 235 11.45 20.63 15.69
N PRO A 236 11.65 20.47 14.38
CA PRO A 236 11.76 19.17 13.76
C PRO A 236 12.90 18.38 14.43
N PRO A 237 12.70 17.11 14.85
CA PRO A 237 13.82 16.24 15.18
C PRO A 237 14.83 16.28 14.03
N ALA A 238 16.12 16.32 14.38
CA ALA A 238 17.25 16.52 13.48
C ALA A 238 17.43 15.44 12.39
N ASP A 239 16.49 14.51 12.25
CA ASP A 239 16.54 13.36 11.35
C ASP A 239 15.25 13.24 10.50
N ARG A 240 14.56 14.36 10.23
CA ARG A 240 13.46 14.39 9.26
C ARG A 240 14.04 14.43 7.85
N ARG A 241 14.08 13.27 7.18
CA ARG A 241 13.93 13.28 5.72
C ARG A 241 12.56 13.87 5.44
N ASP A 242 12.53 15.06 4.85
CA ASP A 242 11.28 15.65 4.38
C ASP A 242 10.50 14.61 3.56
N PRO A 243 9.19 14.47 3.78
CA PRO A 243 8.38 13.62 2.92
C PRO A 243 8.52 14.17 1.49
N ALA A 244 8.96 13.31 0.57
CA ALA A 244 9.03 13.66 -0.84
C ALA A 244 7.68 14.25 -1.28
N PRO A 245 7.67 15.35 -2.05
CA PRO A 245 6.43 15.94 -2.54
C PRO A 245 5.64 14.86 -3.27
N ARG A 246 4.35 14.75 -2.94
CA ARG A 246 3.42 13.83 -3.60
C ARG A 246 3.51 14.04 -5.11
N PRO A 247 3.62 13.00 -5.95
CA PRO A 247 3.29 13.15 -7.36
C PRO A 247 1.85 13.65 -7.42
N ALA A 248 1.62 14.75 -8.13
CA ALA A 248 0.29 15.29 -8.37
C ALA A 248 -0.56 14.18 -9.00
N GLU A 249 -1.68 13.82 -8.36
CA GLU A 249 -2.69 13.02 -9.03
C GLU A 249 -3.18 13.82 -10.23
N PRO A 250 -3.25 13.23 -11.43
CA PRO A 250 -3.81 13.92 -12.59
C PRO A 250 -5.27 14.25 -12.27
N VAL A 251 -5.54 15.55 -12.15
CA VAL A 251 -6.90 16.09 -12.05
C VAL A 251 -7.63 15.61 -13.31
N PRO A 252 -8.81 14.97 -13.21
CA PRO A 252 -9.59 14.65 -14.39
C PRO A 252 -9.92 15.97 -15.09
N ALA A 253 -9.51 16.09 -16.35
CA ALA A 253 -9.86 17.23 -17.19
C ALA A 253 -11.39 17.25 -17.29
N ASP A 254 -11.99 18.28 -16.71
CA ASP A 254 -13.39 18.62 -16.92
C ASP A 254 -13.63 18.74 -18.43
N ALA A 255 -14.39 17.79 -18.96
CA ALA A 255 -14.86 17.84 -20.33
C ALA A 255 -15.88 18.97 -20.42
N ASP A 256 -15.49 20.07 -21.07
CA ASP A 256 -16.37 21.10 -21.59
C ASP A 256 -17.53 20.46 -22.36
N ALA A 257 -18.70 20.43 -21.72
CA ALA A 257 -19.97 20.13 -22.38
C ALA A 257 -20.50 21.44 -22.99
N PRO A 258 -20.65 21.56 -24.32
CA PRO A 258 -21.37 22.68 -24.89
C PRO A 258 -22.87 22.48 -24.69
N GLN A 259 -23.49 23.44 -24.00
CA GLN A 259 -24.94 23.58 -23.93
C GLN A 259 -25.49 23.89 -25.34
N GLY A 260 -26.25 22.95 -25.89
CA GLY A 260 -27.01 23.12 -27.12
C GLY A 260 -28.50 22.92 -26.83
N ASP A 261 -29.21 24.02 -26.65
CA ASP A 261 -30.66 24.08 -26.60
C ASP A 261 -31.22 24.04 -28.04
N SER A 262 -32.09 23.08 -28.36
CA SER A 262 -33.34 23.27 -29.14
C SER A 262 -33.95 21.96 -29.68
N ALA A 263 -35.12 21.64 -29.11
CA ALA A 263 -36.34 21.13 -29.74
C ALA A 263 -36.25 20.35 -31.08
N SER A 264 -36.74 19.09 -31.09
CA SER A 264 -38.01 18.72 -31.75
C SER A 264 -38.17 17.23 -32.08
N LYS A 265 -39.43 16.77 -31.92
CA LYS A 265 -40.11 15.65 -32.60
C LYS A 265 -39.89 14.21 -32.10
N ARG A 266 -40.72 13.90 -31.09
CA ARG A 266 -41.48 12.64 -30.94
C ARG A 266 -41.88 12.00 -32.29
N LYS A 267 -41.53 10.74 -32.51
CA LYS A 267 -42.33 9.79 -33.32
C LYS A 267 -42.55 8.49 -32.56
N ARG A 268 -43.82 8.27 -32.20
CA ARG A 268 -44.41 7.07 -31.62
C ARG A 268 -44.23 5.88 -32.57
N LYS A 269 -43.79 4.71 -32.06
CA LYS A 269 -44.04 3.41 -32.68
C LYS A 269 -44.79 2.53 -31.69
N LYS A 270 -46.13 2.53 -31.81
CA LYS A 270 -47.08 1.78 -30.97
C LYS A 270 -47.13 0.34 -31.50
N LYS A 271 -46.65 -0.62 -30.70
CA LYS A 271 -46.68 -2.06 -30.96
C LYS A 271 -48.12 -2.55 -30.81
N ARG A 272 -48.67 -3.15 -31.87
CA ARG A 272 -49.99 -3.81 -31.93
C ARG A 272 -50.00 -5.06 -31.05
N ARG A 273 -50.99 -5.17 -30.16
CA ARG A 273 -51.60 -6.42 -29.64
C ARG A 273 -53.09 -6.09 -29.43
N SER A 274 -53.92 -6.37 -30.43
CA SER A 274 -54.82 -7.54 -30.51
C SER A 274 -55.82 -7.62 -29.36
N ARG A 275 -56.99 -7.02 -29.57
CA ARG A 275 -58.27 -7.34 -28.91
C ARG A 275 -59.08 -8.17 -29.91
N ASN A 276 -59.64 -9.27 -29.44
CA ASN A 276 -60.89 -9.95 -29.82
C ASN A 276 -61.20 -10.82 -28.59
N ASP A 277 -62.41 -11.08 -28.12
CA ASP A 277 -63.70 -10.38 -27.98
C ASP A 277 -64.41 -11.23 -26.90
N PRO A 278 -65.33 -10.70 -26.07
CA PRO A 278 -66.01 -11.48 -25.04
C PRO A 278 -67.36 -12.02 -25.55
N ALA A 279 -67.63 -13.30 -25.26
CA ALA A 279 -68.96 -13.88 -25.05
C ALA A 279 -68.77 -15.17 -24.24
#